data_AF-D3RMC4-F1
#
_entry.id   AF-D3RMC4-F1
#
_cell.length_a   1.000
_cell.length_b   1.000
_cell.length_c   1.000
_cell.angle_alpha   90.00
_cell.angle_beta   90.00
_cell.angle_gamma   90.00
#
_symmetry.space_group_name_H-M   'P 1'
#
loop_
_entity.id
_entity.type
_entity.pdbx_description
1 polymer ?
#
loop_
_entity_poly.entity_id
_entity_poly.type
_entity_poly.pdbx_seq_one_letter_code
_entity_poly.pdbx_strand_id
1 'polypeptide(L)'
;MTGYQRFPVDSGGFMEHFVITTGFSRSGWSRGLAALARDQFAEGVDEILETWRARAAHDVSVESIGAPPLERFGAWLDSVEPGHTILSSDERDLWLLDQWAEHYPQARFLLFYTDPETALIAALKAGADPADFLDGWRAAVHRLVRFQRRHRQRSLLLDAESARLDPQAMVEAAQRIGLMLRLDEQLSQADEDPVFERLVARRWLDRESDLALLQAELEAHAYPLGERPAVADPDVDQLLELYRREQAFHRRLTAERDEQARLVQENANAAKAQSKLAAERGAELERLQARLSALEAQHTALETSRKQLEASRKQLETSHKTLEATHKDTVEENELLLLQLHQVQEELESQFLQGKQQLETLSAEKAALAKDKEALTRDKATLTAARDEQSKLAAERGVELKRLQERLSALEAQHTALETSRRQLEASRKQLETSHKTLEATHKDTVEETSCCYYSSIKSRRNWNHSFCKASSNSKR
;
A
#
# COMPACT_ATOMS: atom_id res chain seq x y z
N MET A 1 -107.50 18.42 -30.54
CA MET A 1 -106.39 19.17 -31.18
C MET A 1 -105.09 18.74 -30.51
N THR A 2 -104.35 17.85 -31.16
CA THR A 2 -102.94 17.52 -30.90
C THR A 2 -102.46 16.81 -32.17
N GLY A 3 -101.27 17.14 -32.66
CA GLY A 3 -100.88 16.82 -34.04
C GLY A 3 -100.40 15.38 -34.22
N TYR A 4 -101.08 14.59 -35.05
CA TYR A 4 -100.43 13.50 -35.76
C TYR A 4 -99.47 14.09 -36.79
N GLN A 5 -98.17 14.13 -36.49
CA GLN A 5 -97.16 14.33 -37.53
C GLN A 5 -97.15 13.09 -38.43
N ARG A 6 -97.74 13.21 -39.62
CA ARG A 6 -97.47 12.26 -40.70
C ARG A 6 -96.00 12.41 -41.10
N PHE A 7 -95.21 11.37 -40.87
CA PHE A 7 -93.93 11.23 -41.56
C PHE A 7 -94.18 11.14 -43.08
N PRO A 8 -93.26 11.65 -43.92
CA PRO A 8 -93.47 11.70 -45.36
C PRO A 8 -93.47 10.29 -45.97
N VAL A 9 -94.48 10.03 -46.78
CA VAL A 9 -94.43 8.94 -47.78
C VAL A 9 -93.73 9.52 -48.99
N ASP A 10 -92.45 9.19 -49.19
CA ASP A 10 -91.79 8.97 -50.49
C ASP A 10 -90.26 8.80 -50.30
N SER A 11 -89.82 7.54 -50.13
CA SER A 11 -88.41 7.10 -50.15
C SER A 11 -88.28 5.64 -50.65
N GLY A 12 -89.00 5.29 -51.72
CA GLY A 12 -88.94 3.94 -52.29
C GLY A 12 -87.61 3.67 -52.99
N GLY A 13 -86.81 2.73 -52.46
CA GLY A 13 -85.61 2.22 -53.13
C GLY A 13 -84.43 1.80 -52.24
N PHE A 14 -84.35 2.24 -50.98
CA PHE A 14 -83.12 2.12 -50.18
C PHE A 14 -83.12 1.06 -49.07
N MET A 15 -84.27 0.46 -48.71
CA MET A 15 -84.39 -0.44 -47.54
C MET A 15 -85.00 -1.83 -47.82
N GLU A 16 -84.78 -2.40 -49.02
CA GLU A 16 -85.21 -3.78 -49.31
C GLU A 16 -84.23 -4.87 -48.82
N HIS A 17 -83.15 -4.47 -48.11
CA HIS A 17 -81.96 -5.30 -47.91
C HIS A 17 -81.46 -5.39 -46.46
N PHE A 18 -82.27 -5.02 -45.44
CA PHE A 18 -81.90 -5.23 -44.04
C PHE A 18 -82.42 -6.57 -43.50
N VAL A 19 -81.50 -7.39 -43.02
CA VAL A 19 -81.71 -8.74 -42.49
C VAL A 19 -81.20 -8.82 -41.06
N ILE A 20 -82.03 -9.37 -40.18
CA ILE A 20 -81.64 -9.76 -38.82
C ILE A 20 -81.65 -11.28 -38.78
N THR A 21 -80.51 -11.86 -38.39
CA THR A 21 -80.35 -13.28 -38.16
C THR A 21 -79.93 -13.53 -36.73
N THR A 22 -80.58 -14.49 -36.08
CA THR A 22 -80.38 -14.77 -34.66
C THR A 22 -80.88 -16.17 -34.30
N GLY A 23 -80.33 -16.70 -33.22
CA GLY A 23 -80.69 -17.95 -32.58
C GLY A 23 -80.21 -17.95 -31.13
N PHE A 24 -80.47 -19.03 -30.39
CA PHE A 24 -80.14 -19.06 -28.96
C PHE A 24 -78.63 -19.09 -28.70
N SER A 25 -78.17 -18.38 -27.67
CA SER A 25 -76.75 -18.35 -27.28
C SER A 25 -76.18 -19.74 -27.07
N ARG A 26 -74.93 -19.97 -27.54
CA ARG A 26 -74.20 -21.26 -27.48
C ARG A 26 -74.88 -22.48 -28.13
N SER A 27 -76.07 -22.35 -28.70
CA SER A 27 -76.84 -23.45 -29.29
C SER A 27 -76.26 -23.98 -30.61
N GLY A 28 -75.25 -23.31 -31.19
CA GLY A 28 -74.67 -23.65 -32.49
C GLY A 28 -75.40 -23.06 -33.70
N TRP A 29 -76.44 -22.23 -33.51
CA TRP A 29 -77.25 -21.66 -34.60
C TRP A 29 -76.45 -20.99 -35.74
N SER A 30 -75.30 -20.38 -35.44
CA SER A 30 -74.42 -19.75 -36.43
C SER A 30 -73.81 -20.74 -37.44
N ARG A 31 -73.84 -22.05 -37.16
CA ARG A 31 -73.52 -23.12 -38.12
C ARG A 31 -74.38 -23.04 -39.40
N GLY A 32 -75.63 -22.57 -39.30
CA GLY A 32 -76.51 -22.39 -40.46
C GLY A 32 -76.10 -21.23 -41.38
N LEU A 33 -75.38 -20.23 -40.85
CA LEU A 33 -74.85 -19.11 -41.63
C LEU A 33 -73.51 -19.44 -42.33
N ALA A 34 -72.83 -20.50 -41.92
CA ALA A 34 -71.45 -20.81 -42.35
C ALA A 34 -71.31 -21.12 -43.85
N ALA A 35 -72.42 -21.34 -44.56
CA ALA A 35 -72.47 -21.58 -46.00
C ALA A 35 -72.89 -20.34 -46.83
N LEU A 36 -73.13 -19.18 -46.20
CA LEU A 36 -73.48 -17.95 -46.92
C LEU A 36 -72.24 -17.13 -47.29
N ALA A 37 -72.25 -16.56 -48.49
CA ALA A 37 -71.11 -15.81 -49.04
C ALA A 37 -70.88 -14.50 -48.26
N ARG A 38 -69.70 -14.35 -47.66
CA ARG A 38 -69.40 -13.20 -46.78
C ARG A 38 -69.30 -11.87 -47.52
N ASP A 39 -68.97 -11.89 -48.81
CA ASP A 39 -68.92 -10.70 -49.68
C ASP A 39 -70.30 -10.06 -49.91
N GLN A 40 -71.38 -10.80 -49.65
CA GLN A 40 -72.74 -10.28 -49.78
C GLN A 40 -73.11 -9.27 -48.67
N PHE A 41 -72.45 -9.34 -47.51
CA PHE A 41 -72.91 -8.68 -46.30
C PHE A 41 -72.06 -7.49 -45.87
N ALA A 42 -72.72 -6.37 -45.63
CA ALA A 42 -72.12 -5.23 -44.96
C ALA A 42 -72.11 -5.46 -43.43
N GLU A 43 -71.05 -6.08 -42.92
CA GLU A 43 -70.76 -6.12 -41.48
C GLU A 43 -70.34 -4.71 -41.00
N GLY A 44 -71.04 -4.18 -39.99
CA GLY A 44 -70.64 -2.96 -39.30
C GLY A 44 -71.16 -2.94 -37.88
N VAL A 45 -70.33 -2.37 -36.99
CA VAL A 45 -70.44 -2.57 -35.55
C VAL A 45 -70.50 -1.19 -34.88
N ASP A 46 -71.70 -0.76 -34.51
CA ASP A 46 -71.86 0.41 -33.62
C ASP A 46 -71.39 0.01 -32.21
N GLU A 47 -70.25 0.55 -31.79
CA GLU A 47 -69.64 0.35 -30.47
C GLU A 47 -70.62 0.62 -29.31
N ILE A 48 -71.59 1.51 -29.51
CA ILE A 48 -72.62 1.85 -28.51
C ILE A 48 -73.71 0.79 -28.47
N LEU A 49 -74.15 0.27 -29.63
CA LEU A 49 -75.07 -0.86 -29.70
C LEU A 49 -74.43 -2.12 -29.10
N GLU A 50 -73.14 -2.36 -29.36
CA GLU A 50 -72.40 -3.47 -28.76
C GLU A 50 -72.23 -3.33 -27.25
N THR A 51 -71.88 -2.14 -26.77
CA THR A 51 -71.79 -1.86 -25.32
C THR A 51 -73.15 -2.05 -24.63
N TRP A 52 -74.25 -1.74 -25.33
CA TRP A 52 -75.61 -2.00 -24.83
C TRP A 52 -75.96 -3.50 -24.87
N ARG A 53 -75.72 -4.20 -25.99
CA ARG A 53 -75.93 -5.65 -26.15
C ARG A 53 -75.12 -6.44 -25.12
N ALA A 54 -73.87 -6.07 -24.85
CA ALA A 54 -73.02 -6.70 -23.85
C ALA A 54 -73.59 -6.58 -22.42
N ARG A 55 -74.28 -5.48 -22.10
CA ARG A 55 -75.03 -5.33 -20.84
C ARG A 55 -76.30 -6.18 -20.85
N ALA A 56 -77.04 -6.22 -21.96
CA ALA A 56 -78.23 -7.04 -22.14
C ALA A 56 -77.98 -8.56 -22.05
N ALA A 57 -76.77 -9.01 -22.35
CA ALA A 57 -76.38 -10.41 -22.18
C ALA A 57 -76.21 -10.86 -20.72
N HIS A 58 -76.15 -9.93 -19.76
CA HIS A 58 -75.86 -10.23 -18.34
C HIS A 58 -77.06 -10.05 -17.39
N ASP A 59 -78.14 -9.41 -17.83
CA ASP A 59 -79.33 -9.14 -17.01
C ASP A 59 -80.59 -9.55 -17.77
N VAL A 60 -81.31 -10.54 -17.25
CA VAL A 60 -82.36 -11.29 -17.98
C VAL A 60 -83.60 -10.43 -18.27
N SER A 61 -83.77 -9.29 -17.58
CA SER A 61 -84.82 -8.32 -17.88
C SER A 61 -84.31 -7.12 -18.67
N VAL A 62 -84.68 -7.05 -19.96
CA VAL A 62 -84.47 -5.89 -20.83
C VAL A 62 -85.09 -4.60 -20.24
N GLU A 63 -86.04 -4.73 -19.32
CA GLU A 63 -86.69 -3.61 -18.62
C GLU A 63 -85.76 -2.87 -17.64
N SER A 64 -84.69 -3.51 -17.13
CA SER A 64 -83.75 -2.90 -16.17
C SER A 64 -82.72 -1.97 -16.83
N ILE A 65 -82.42 -2.18 -18.12
CA ILE A 65 -81.28 -1.58 -18.82
C ILE A 65 -81.67 -0.28 -19.53
N GLY A 66 -82.96 -0.09 -19.83
CA GLY A 66 -83.49 0.96 -20.68
C GLY A 66 -83.49 0.57 -22.16
N ALA A 67 -84.24 1.31 -22.98
CA ALA A 67 -84.45 1.00 -24.39
C ALA A 67 -83.12 0.90 -25.20
N PRO A 68 -83.04 0.00 -26.19
CA PRO A 68 -81.87 -0.11 -27.05
C PRO A 68 -81.67 1.15 -27.92
N PRO A 69 -80.41 1.55 -28.23
CA PRO A 69 -80.10 2.78 -28.95
C PRO A 69 -80.33 2.66 -30.49
N LEU A 70 -81.43 2.03 -30.91
CA LEU A 70 -81.70 1.68 -32.32
C LEU A 70 -81.72 2.90 -33.25
N GLU A 71 -82.09 4.09 -32.76
CA GLU A 71 -82.03 5.34 -33.53
C GLU A 71 -80.61 5.63 -34.09
N ARG A 72 -79.55 5.23 -33.36
CA ARG A 72 -78.15 5.42 -33.80
C ARG A 72 -77.71 4.37 -34.80
N PHE A 73 -78.22 3.14 -34.67
CA PHE A 73 -78.05 2.09 -35.67
C PHE A 73 -78.70 2.49 -37.01
N GLY A 74 -79.84 3.21 -36.98
CA GLY A 74 -80.42 3.85 -38.17
C GLY A 74 -79.43 4.75 -38.92
N ALA A 75 -78.73 5.64 -38.20
CA ALA A 75 -77.71 6.51 -38.79
C ALA A 75 -76.47 5.76 -39.33
N TRP A 76 -76.22 4.53 -38.87
CA TRP A 76 -75.23 3.64 -39.49
C TRP A 76 -75.78 2.96 -40.75
N LEU A 77 -77.01 2.44 -40.72
CA LEU A 77 -77.68 1.86 -41.91
C LEU A 77 -77.71 2.86 -43.08
N ASP A 78 -78.03 4.13 -42.80
CA ASP A 78 -78.06 5.23 -43.78
C ASP A 78 -76.67 5.58 -44.35
N SER A 79 -75.57 5.00 -43.83
CA SER A 79 -74.20 5.21 -44.32
C SER A 79 -73.66 4.09 -45.24
N VAL A 80 -74.41 2.99 -45.42
CA VAL A 80 -74.02 1.84 -46.24
C VAL A 80 -74.34 2.09 -47.73
N GLU A 81 -73.48 1.59 -48.63
CA GLU A 81 -73.69 1.77 -50.08
C GLU A 81 -74.95 1.05 -50.61
N PRO A 82 -75.79 1.72 -51.44
CA PRO A 82 -77.04 1.14 -51.94
C PRO A 82 -76.82 -0.12 -52.78
N GLY A 83 -77.42 -1.23 -52.36
CA GLY A 83 -77.39 -2.52 -53.06
C GLY A 83 -76.72 -3.66 -52.31
N HIS A 84 -76.02 -3.39 -51.20
CA HIS A 84 -75.53 -4.43 -50.30
C HIS A 84 -76.63 -4.97 -49.39
N THR A 85 -76.51 -6.23 -48.96
CA THR A 85 -77.38 -6.80 -47.92
C THR A 85 -76.77 -6.51 -46.56
N ILE A 86 -77.52 -5.86 -45.68
CA ILE A 86 -77.05 -5.57 -44.32
C ILE A 86 -77.54 -6.69 -43.41
N LEU A 87 -76.60 -7.42 -42.79
CA LEU A 87 -76.90 -8.56 -41.92
C LEU A 87 -76.46 -8.22 -40.48
N SER A 88 -77.41 -8.06 -39.56
CA SER A 88 -77.10 -8.15 -38.14
C SER A 88 -77.20 -9.61 -37.70
N SER A 89 -76.09 -10.17 -37.21
CA SER A 89 -75.94 -11.59 -36.86
C SER A 89 -75.50 -11.73 -35.41
N ASP A 90 -76.45 -11.75 -34.48
CA ASP A 90 -76.17 -11.72 -33.04
C ASP A 90 -77.10 -12.63 -32.24
N GLU A 91 -76.57 -13.43 -31.33
CA GLU A 91 -77.35 -14.27 -30.40
C GLU A 91 -78.13 -13.46 -29.35
N ARG A 92 -77.74 -12.19 -29.14
CA ARG A 92 -78.41 -11.25 -28.23
C ARG A 92 -79.64 -10.61 -28.87
N ASP A 93 -79.70 -10.51 -30.20
CA ASP A 93 -80.85 -9.94 -30.93
C ASP A 93 -82.13 -10.78 -30.80
N LEU A 94 -82.02 -12.06 -30.46
CA LEU A 94 -83.13 -12.93 -30.04
C LEU A 94 -84.01 -12.25 -28.97
N TRP A 95 -83.38 -11.54 -28.03
CA TRP A 95 -84.08 -10.86 -26.94
C TRP A 95 -84.66 -9.49 -27.34
N LEU A 96 -84.32 -9.01 -28.54
CA LEU A 96 -84.69 -7.71 -29.10
C LEU A 96 -85.64 -7.83 -30.29
N LEU A 97 -85.97 -9.04 -30.75
CA LEU A 97 -86.77 -9.30 -31.96
C LEU A 97 -88.02 -8.42 -32.08
N ASP A 98 -88.83 -8.32 -31.03
CA ASP A 98 -90.05 -7.49 -31.01
C ASP A 98 -89.76 -5.99 -31.18
N GLN A 99 -88.63 -5.49 -30.64
CA GLN A 99 -88.20 -4.09 -30.74
C GLN A 99 -87.65 -3.78 -32.13
N TRP A 100 -86.78 -4.65 -32.67
CA TRP A 100 -86.34 -4.61 -34.07
C TRP A 100 -87.52 -4.61 -35.04
N ALA A 101 -88.51 -5.47 -34.79
CA ALA A 101 -89.73 -5.60 -35.58
C ALA A 101 -90.63 -4.35 -35.58
N GLU A 102 -90.59 -3.55 -34.53
CA GLU A 102 -91.34 -2.30 -34.38
C GLU A 102 -90.61 -1.12 -35.02
N HIS A 103 -89.30 -0.98 -34.78
CA HIS A 103 -88.49 0.13 -35.29
C HIS A 103 -88.19 0.00 -36.79
N TYR A 104 -88.10 -1.22 -37.33
CA TYR A 104 -87.81 -1.46 -38.75
C TYR A 104 -88.92 -2.29 -39.42
N PRO A 105 -90.01 -1.65 -39.91
CA PRO A 105 -91.11 -2.34 -40.59
C PRO A 105 -90.69 -3.19 -41.81
N GLN A 106 -89.63 -2.78 -42.53
CA GLN A 106 -89.13 -3.47 -43.72
C GLN A 106 -88.16 -4.63 -43.42
N ALA A 107 -87.65 -4.73 -42.19
CA ALA A 107 -86.64 -5.74 -41.83
C ALA A 107 -87.14 -7.17 -42.05
N ARG A 108 -86.26 -8.03 -42.57
CA ARG A 108 -86.50 -9.46 -42.74
C ARG A 108 -85.75 -10.24 -41.67
N PHE A 109 -86.37 -11.30 -41.17
CA PHE A 109 -85.87 -12.06 -40.02
C PHE A 109 -85.58 -13.50 -40.45
N LEU A 110 -84.30 -13.87 -40.48
CA LEU A 110 -83.82 -15.21 -40.77
C LEU A 110 -83.46 -15.89 -39.45
N LEU A 111 -84.44 -16.59 -38.86
CA LEU A 111 -84.32 -17.12 -37.51
C LEU A 111 -83.82 -18.55 -37.55
N PHE A 112 -82.83 -18.86 -36.72
CA PHE A 112 -82.28 -20.20 -36.60
C PHE A 112 -82.56 -20.78 -35.21
N TYR A 113 -83.02 -22.02 -35.20
CA TYR A 113 -82.96 -22.88 -34.02
C TYR A 113 -81.97 -24.02 -34.27
N THR A 114 -81.62 -24.73 -33.20
CA THR A 114 -81.02 -26.06 -33.28
C THR A 114 -81.83 -27.02 -32.44
N ASP A 115 -81.90 -28.25 -32.91
CA ASP A 115 -82.41 -29.40 -32.17
C ASP A 115 -81.75 -29.49 -30.77
N PRO A 116 -82.49 -29.86 -29.71
CA PRO A 116 -82.01 -29.79 -28.34
C PRO A 116 -80.84 -30.73 -28.05
N GLU A 117 -80.70 -31.87 -28.75
CA GLU A 117 -79.50 -32.73 -28.63
C GLU A 117 -78.25 -31.94 -29.07
N THR A 118 -78.32 -31.33 -30.25
CA THR A 118 -77.22 -30.55 -30.84
C THR A 118 -76.90 -29.30 -30.01
N ALA A 119 -77.93 -28.60 -29.57
CA ALA A 119 -77.79 -27.41 -28.73
C ALA A 119 -77.09 -27.75 -27.40
N LEU A 120 -77.48 -28.86 -26.76
CA LEU A 120 -76.89 -29.30 -25.50
C LEU A 120 -75.47 -29.85 -25.67
N ILE A 121 -75.13 -30.50 -26.80
CA ILE A 121 -73.74 -30.87 -27.12
C ILE A 121 -72.85 -29.62 -27.21
N ALA A 122 -73.31 -28.56 -27.88
CA ALA A 122 -72.57 -27.30 -27.99
C ALA A 122 -72.42 -26.59 -26.62
N ALA A 123 -73.45 -26.67 -25.76
CA ALA A 123 -73.39 -26.16 -24.39
C ALA A 123 -72.38 -26.94 -23.51
N LEU A 124 -72.38 -28.27 -23.60
CA LEU A 124 -71.46 -29.15 -22.88
C LEU A 124 -69.99 -28.91 -23.30
N LYS A 125 -69.72 -28.78 -24.61
CA LYS A 125 -68.40 -28.34 -25.15
C LYS A 125 -67.92 -27.03 -24.51
N ALA A 126 -68.84 -26.09 -24.29
CA ALA A 126 -68.57 -24.78 -23.70
C ALA A 126 -68.53 -24.79 -22.15
N GLY A 127 -68.68 -25.95 -21.50
CA GLY A 127 -68.70 -26.07 -20.04
C GLY A 127 -69.90 -25.40 -19.35
N ALA A 128 -71.02 -25.24 -20.05
CA ALA A 128 -72.26 -24.73 -19.47
C ALA A 128 -72.99 -25.83 -18.66
N ASP A 129 -73.78 -25.43 -17.67
CA ASP A 129 -74.67 -26.37 -16.97
C ASP A 129 -75.87 -26.75 -17.85
N PRO A 130 -76.22 -28.05 -17.97
CA PRO A 130 -77.37 -28.49 -18.76
C PRO A 130 -78.74 -27.93 -18.32
N ALA A 131 -78.97 -27.69 -17.02
CA ALA A 131 -80.27 -27.20 -16.54
C ALA A 131 -80.46 -25.74 -16.93
N ASP A 132 -79.52 -24.87 -16.55
CA ASP A 132 -79.54 -23.44 -16.88
C ASP A 132 -79.60 -23.22 -18.40
N PHE A 133 -78.88 -24.05 -19.18
CA PHE A 133 -78.91 -24.00 -20.64
C PHE A 133 -80.27 -24.40 -21.23
N LEU A 134 -80.88 -25.49 -20.75
CA LEU A 134 -82.17 -25.95 -21.28
C LEU A 134 -83.31 -25.00 -20.91
N ASP A 135 -83.30 -24.38 -19.72
CA ASP A 135 -84.28 -23.33 -19.37
C ASP A 135 -84.15 -22.10 -20.27
N GLY A 136 -82.92 -21.69 -20.58
CA GLY A 136 -82.66 -20.66 -21.60
C GLY A 136 -83.14 -21.06 -23.00
N TRP A 137 -82.91 -22.31 -23.43
CA TRP A 137 -83.35 -22.84 -24.71
C TRP A 137 -84.88 -22.90 -24.80
N ARG A 138 -85.57 -23.36 -23.74
CA ARG A 138 -87.04 -23.37 -23.64
C ARG A 138 -87.61 -21.96 -23.83
N ALA A 139 -87.05 -20.96 -23.14
CA ALA A 139 -87.45 -19.56 -23.26
C ALA A 139 -87.19 -18.99 -24.66
N ALA A 140 -86.04 -19.32 -25.26
CA ALA A 140 -85.69 -18.93 -26.62
C ALA A 140 -86.66 -19.51 -27.67
N VAL A 141 -86.96 -20.81 -27.60
CA VAL A 141 -87.88 -21.50 -28.52
C VAL A 141 -89.29 -20.92 -28.44
N HIS A 142 -89.83 -20.70 -27.24
CA HIS A 142 -91.12 -20.03 -27.07
C HIS A 142 -91.12 -18.63 -27.70
N ARG A 143 -90.01 -17.89 -27.63
CA ARG A 143 -89.90 -16.56 -28.26
C ARG A 143 -89.81 -16.65 -29.79
N LEU A 144 -89.01 -17.56 -30.34
CA LEU A 144 -88.91 -17.81 -31.79
C LEU A 144 -90.28 -18.18 -32.38
N VAL A 145 -90.98 -19.15 -31.77
CA VAL A 145 -92.33 -19.58 -32.21
C VAL A 145 -93.35 -18.44 -32.09
N ARG A 146 -93.35 -17.69 -30.98
CA ARG A 146 -94.23 -16.50 -30.79
C ARG A 146 -93.98 -15.44 -31.86
N PHE A 147 -92.72 -15.15 -32.16
CA PHE A 147 -92.34 -14.13 -33.14
C PHE A 147 -92.70 -14.56 -34.57
N GLN A 148 -92.35 -15.79 -34.95
CA GLN A 148 -92.72 -16.40 -36.24
C GLN A 148 -94.24 -16.30 -36.46
N ARG A 149 -95.03 -16.69 -35.44
CA ARG A 149 -96.50 -16.64 -35.50
C ARG A 149 -97.04 -15.23 -35.77
N ARG A 150 -96.38 -14.20 -35.24
CA ARG A 150 -96.74 -12.77 -35.39
C ARG A 150 -96.25 -12.15 -36.70
N HIS A 151 -95.14 -12.61 -37.27
CA HIS A 151 -94.46 -11.96 -38.39
C HIS A 151 -94.23 -12.84 -39.65
N ARG A 152 -95.00 -13.92 -39.80
CA ARG A 152 -94.96 -14.93 -40.89
C ARG A 152 -94.60 -14.46 -42.31
N GLN A 153 -94.96 -13.25 -42.73
CA GLN A 153 -94.68 -12.72 -44.08
C GLN A 153 -93.25 -12.16 -44.26
N ARG A 154 -92.52 -11.93 -43.16
CA ARG A 154 -91.16 -11.35 -43.13
C ARG A 154 -90.19 -12.09 -42.20
N SER A 155 -90.62 -13.20 -41.61
CA SER A 155 -89.79 -14.05 -40.75
C SER A 155 -89.83 -15.49 -41.23
N LEU A 156 -88.66 -16.10 -41.36
CA LEU A 156 -88.46 -17.51 -41.69
C LEU A 156 -87.74 -18.19 -40.50
N LEU A 157 -88.14 -19.40 -40.14
CA LEU A 157 -87.57 -20.15 -39.02
C LEU A 157 -87.01 -21.47 -39.54
N LEU A 158 -85.71 -21.70 -39.33
CA LEU A 158 -84.94 -22.80 -39.92
C LEU A 158 -84.18 -23.58 -38.83
N ASP A 159 -84.03 -24.89 -39.01
CA ASP A 159 -83.01 -25.65 -38.29
C ASP A 159 -81.63 -25.34 -38.89
N ALA A 160 -80.70 -24.91 -38.05
CA ALA A 160 -79.34 -24.56 -38.47
C ALA A 160 -78.54 -25.78 -38.94
N GLU A 161 -78.80 -26.99 -38.44
CA GLU A 161 -78.12 -28.19 -38.94
C GLU A 161 -78.64 -28.60 -40.33
N SER A 162 -79.95 -28.59 -40.54
CA SER A 162 -80.55 -28.81 -41.86
C SER A 162 -80.13 -27.73 -42.86
N ALA A 163 -80.02 -26.46 -42.44
CA ALA A 163 -79.50 -25.36 -43.28
C ALA A 163 -78.01 -25.49 -43.60
N ARG A 164 -77.22 -26.11 -42.72
CA ARG A 164 -75.80 -26.45 -42.97
C ARG A 164 -75.66 -27.67 -43.90
N LEU A 165 -76.61 -28.60 -43.86
CA LEU A 165 -76.62 -29.83 -44.68
C LEU A 165 -77.16 -29.59 -46.10
N ASP A 166 -78.20 -28.76 -46.26
CA ASP A 166 -78.66 -28.25 -47.55
C ASP A 166 -78.76 -26.70 -47.54
N PRO A 167 -77.64 -26.02 -47.83
CA PRO A 167 -77.63 -24.57 -47.98
C PRO A 167 -78.45 -24.07 -49.19
N GLN A 168 -78.65 -24.88 -50.23
CA GLN A 168 -79.43 -24.46 -51.40
C GLN A 168 -80.92 -24.35 -51.04
N ALA A 169 -81.45 -25.35 -50.33
CA ALA A 169 -82.81 -25.30 -49.78
C ALA A 169 -83.01 -24.09 -48.86
N MET A 170 -82.00 -23.71 -48.05
CA MET A 170 -82.05 -22.49 -47.24
C MET A 170 -82.20 -21.23 -48.11
N VAL A 171 -81.41 -21.10 -49.19
CA VAL A 171 -81.50 -19.96 -50.11
C VAL A 171 -82.87 -19.91 -50.79
N GLU A 172 -83.39 -21.03 -51.28
CA GLU A 172 -84.71 -21.13 -51.91
C GLU A 172 -85.85 -20.82 -50.92
N ALA A 173 -85.69 -21.16 -49.63
CA ALA A 173 -86.62 -20.78 -48.57
C ALA A 173 -86.56 -19.28 -48.26
N ALA A 174 -85.35 -18.69 -48.19
CA ALA A 174 -85.14 -17.27 -47.90
C ALA A 174 -85.74 -16.34 -48.98
N GLN A 175 -85.70 -16.76 -50.25
CA GLN A 175 -86.34 -16.03 -51.35
C GLN A 175 -87.85 -15.81 -51.12
N ARG A 176 -88.53 -16.70 -50.39
CA ARG A 176 -89.98 -16.59 -50.09
C ARG A 176 -90.33 -15.43 -49.15
N ILE A 177 -89.38 -14.98 -48.32
CA ILE A 177 -89.52 -13.77 -47.51
C ILE A 177 -88.85 -12.54 -48.16
N GLY A 178 -88.49 -12.64 -49.44
CA GLY A 178 -87.88 -11.56 -50.24
C GLY A 178 -86.35 -11.48 -50.16
N LEU A 179 -85.67 -12.48 -49.58
CA LEU A 179 -84.22 -12.46 -49.42
C LEU A 179 -83.51 -13.24 -50.54
N MET A 180 -82.75 -12.50 -51.35
CA MET A 180 -81.78 -13.10 -52.26
C MET A 180 -80.51 -13.39 -51.47
N LEU A 181 -80.20 -14.66 -51.23
CA LEU A 181 -78.97 -15.09 -50.55
C LEU A 181 -78.01 -15.77 -51.55
N ARG A 182 -76.71 -15.68 -51.30
CA ARG A 182 -75.64 -16.35 -52.06
C ARG A 182 -74.92 -17.37 -51.20
N LEU A 183 -74.47 -18.47 -51.81
CA LEU A 183 -73.67 -19.50 -51.15
C LEU A 183 -72.17 -19.20 -51.32
N ASP A 184 -71.40 -19.51 -50.29
CA ASP A 184 -69.95 -19.62 -50.37
C ASP A 184 -69.56 -21.01 -50.90
N GLU A 185 -68.49 -21.09 -51.68
CA GLU A 185 -67.95 -22.36 -52.18
C GLU A 185 -67.03 -23.04 -51.13
N GLN A 186 -66.56 -22.28 -50.13
CA GLN A 186 -65.73 -22.77 -49.03
C GLN A 186 -66.58 -23.34 -47.88
N LEU A 187 -67.27 -24.45 -48.14
CA LEU A 187 -67.96 -25.23 -47.10
C LEU A 187 -66.95 -25.70 -46.03
N SER A 188 -67.02 -25.10 -44.84
CA SER A 188 -66.20 -25.51 -43.70
C SER A 188 -66.46 -26.98 -43.35
N GLN A 189 -65.39 -27.73 -43.09
CA GLN A 189 -65.52 -29.10 -42.55
C GLN A 189 -66.31 -29.05 -41.24
N ALA A 190 -67.23 -29.99 -41.08
CA ALA A 190 -68.02 -30.08 -39.86
C ALA A 190 -67.15 -30.58 -38.70
N ASP A 191 -67.17 -29.86 -37.57
CA ASP A 191 -66.69 -30.42 -36.30
C ASP A 191 -67.47 -31.71 -36.03
N GLU A 192 -66.78 -32.84 -35.92
CA GLU A 192 -67.40 -34.07 -35.44
C GLU A 192 -67.92 -33.83 -34.01
N ASP A 193 -69.24 -33.91 -33.83
CA ASP A 193 -69.82 -33.70 -32.52
C ASP A 193 -69.47 -34.88 -31.59
N PRO A 194 -68.73 -34.61 -30.50
CA PRO A 194 -67.98 -35.60 -29.74
C PRO A 194 -68.90 -36.54 -28.98
N VAL A 195 -68.40 -37.75 -28.84
CA VAL A 195 -69.22 -38.94 -28.63
C VAL A 195 -69.76 -39.03 -27.19
N PHE A 196 -69.03 -38.51 -26.21
CA PHE A 196 -69.45 -38.50 -24.81
C PHE A 196 -70.54 -37.45 -24.55
N GLU A 197 -70.35 -36.24 -25.04
CA GLU A 197 -71.28 -35.11 -24.94
C GLU A 197 -72.62 -35.46 -25.60
N ARG A 198 -72.59 -36.15 -26.75
CA ARG A 198 -73.79 -36.69 -27.41
C ARG A 198 -74.55 -37.67 -26.54
N LEU A 199 -73.86 -38.64 -25.95
CA LEU A 199 -74.48 -39.63 -25.04
C LEU A 199 -75.02 -38.98 -23.77
N VAL A 200 -74.31 -38.00 -23.20
CA VAL A 200 -74.77 -37.24 -22.03
C VAL A 200 -76.00 -36.41 -22.38
N ALA A 201 -76.02 -35.75 -23.55
CA ALA A 201 -77.17 -34.98 -24.03
C ALA A 201 -78.40 -35.86 -24.23
N ARG A 202 -78.28 -37.00 -24.96
CA ARG A 202 -79.37 -37.97 -25.13
C ARG A 202 -79.92 -38.46 -23.77
N ARG A 203 -79.04 -38.83 -22.83
CA ARG A 203 -79.44 -39.27 -21.48
C ARG A 203 -80.00 -38.16 -20.57
N TRP A 204 -79.80 -36.90 -20.93
CA TRP A 204 -80.50 -35.77 -20.31
C TRP A 204 -81.90 -35.62 -20.89
N LEU A 205 -82.02 -35.56 -22.22
CA LEU A 205 -83.30 -35.37 -22.92
C LEU A 205 -84.28 -36.54 -22.72
N ASP A 206 -83.79 -37.77 -22.56
CA ASP A 206 -84.55 -38.97 -22.12
C ASP A 206 -85.42 -38.72 -20.87
N ARG A 207 -85.07 -37.72 -20.04
CA ARG A 207 -85.72 -37.42 -18.75
C ARG A 207 -86.71 -36.27 -18.84
N GLU A 208 -86.58 -35.42 -19.86
CA GLU A 208 -87.28 -34.14 -20.02
C GLU A 208 -88.41 -34.28 -21.06
N SER A 209 -89.45 -35.02 -20.72
CA SER A 209 -90.51 -35.46 -21.66
C SER A 209 -91.34 -34.34 -22.28
N ASP A 210 -91.25 -33.12 -21.76
CA ASP A 210 -91.90 -31.93 -22.30
C ASP A 210 -91.04 -31.19 -23.35
N LEU A 211 -89.71 -31.38 -23.38
CA LEU A 211 -88.86 -30.88 -24.47
C LEU A 211 -89.24 -31.51 -25.81
N ALA A 212 -89.62 -32.79 -25.82
CA ALA A 212 -90.09 -33.46 -27.04
C ALA A 212 -91.38 -32.83 -27.61
N LEU A 213 -92.28 -32.34 -26.74
CA LEU A 213 -93.48 -31.61 -27.17
C LEU A 213 -93.13 -30.21 -27.68
N LEU A 214 -92.18 -29.52 -27.02
CA LEU A 214 -91.71 -28.19 -27.43
C LEU A 214 -90.93 -28.23 -28.75
N GLN A 215 -90.14 -29.28 -28.98
CA GLN A 215 -89.47 -29.56 -30.24
C GLN A 215 -90.49 -29.82 -31.36
N ALA A 216 -91.53 -30.64 -31.12
CA ALA A 216 -92.59 -30.84 -32.10
C ALA A 216 -93.39 -29.56 -32.41
N GLU A 217 -93.62 -28.67 -31.42
CA GLU A 217 -94.20 -27.35 -31.69
C GLU A 217 -93.26 -26.47 -32.54
N LEU A 218 -91.96 -26.47 -32.25
CA LEU A 218 -90.92 -25.72 -32.96
C LEU A 218 -90.79 -26.17 -34.42
N GLU A 219 -90.66 -27.47 -34.67
CA GLU A 219 -90.58 -28.08 -36.00
C GLU A 219 -91.84 -27.80 -36.83
N ALA A 220 -93.03 -27.80 -36.20
CA ALA A 220 -94.29 -27.43 -36.86
C ALA A 220 -94.39 -25.93 -37.23
N HIS A 221 -93.46 -25.08 -36.77
CA HIS A 221 -93.35 -23.66 -37.15
C HIS A 221 -92.09 -23.36 -37.98
N ALA A 222 -91.18 -24.32 -38.07
CA ALA A 222 -90.04 -24.28 -38.96
C ALA A 222 -90.47 -24.41 -40.43
N TYR A 223 -89.58 -24.02 -41.33
CA TYR A 223 -89.66 -24.37 -42.73
C TYR A 223 -88.75 -25.58 -43.01
N PRO A 224 -89.27 -26.68 -43.59
CA PRO A 224 -88.48 -27.90 -43.81
C PRO A 224 -87.47 -27.70 -44.95
N LEU A 225 -86.19 -27.95 -44.65
CA LEU A 225 -85.08 -27.87 -45.62
C LEU A 225 -84.63 -29.24 -46.14
N GLY A 226 -84.81 -30.30 -45.36
CA GLY A 226 -84.45 -31.68 -45.73
C GLY A 226 -84.68 -32.63 -44.57
N GLU A 227 -84.45 -33.94 -44.78
CA GLU A 227 -84.41 -34.91 -43.69
C GLU A 227 -82.98 -34.99 -43.13
N ARG A 228 -82.85 -34.77 -41.81
CA ARG A 228 -81.56 -34.89 -41.12
C ARG A 228 -81.13 -36.37 -41.07
N PRO A 229 -79.91 -36.74 -41.48
CA PRO A 229 -79.45 -38.11 -41.39
C PRO A 229 -79.36 -38.54 -39.92
N ALA A 230 -80.01 -39.65 -39.57
CA ALA A 230 -80.00 -40.18 -38.22
C ALA A 230 -78.58 -40.63 -37.81
N VAL A 231 -77.95 -39.90 -36.90
CA VAL A 231 -76.63 -40.27 -36.37
C VAL A 231 -76.80 -41.40 -35.37
N ALA A 232 -76.42 -42.60 -35.80
CA ALA A 232 -76.41 -43.81 -34.99
C ALA A 232 -75.61 -43.62 -33.69
N ASP A 233 -76.02 -44.31 -32.63
CA ASP A 233 -75.21 -44.36 -31.41
C ASP A 233 -73.86 -45.06 -31.67
N PRO A 234 -72.80 -44.63 -30.99
CA PRO A 234 -71.49 -45.27 -31.03
C PRO A 234 -71.57 -46.71 -30.47
N ASP A 235 -70.82 -47.63 -31.08
CA ASP A 235 -70.71 -48.98 -30.54
C ASP A 235 -69.88 -49.00 -29.23
N VAL A 236 -70.10 -50.00 -28.38
CA VAL A 236 -69.43 -50.15 -27.08
C VAL A 236 -67.91 -50.24 -27.26
N ASP A 237 -67.43 -50.92 -28.30
CA ASP A 237 -65.99 -50.98 -28.59
C ASP A 237 -65.41 -49.63 -29.05
N GLN A 238 -66.19 -48.80 -29.75
CA GLN A 238 -65.79 -47.44 -30.12
C GLN A 238 -65.69 -46.54 -28.88
N LEU A 239 -66.65 -46.64 -27.96
CA LEU A 239 -66.63 -45.93 -26.68
C LEU A 239 -65.47 -46.35 -25.79
N LEU A 240 -65.17 -47.64 -25.73
CA LEU A 240 -64.03 -48.16 -24.97
C LEU A 240 -62.71 -47.64 -25.55
N GLU A 241 -62.57 -47.54 -26.86
CA GLU A 241 -61.34 -47.03 -27.48
C GLU A 241 -61.19 -45.51 -27.33
N LEU A 242 -62.27 -44.73 -27.44
CA LEU A 242 -62.25 -43.29 -27.13
C LEU A 242 -61.92 -43.05 -25.65
N TYR A 243 -62.49 -43.82 -24.73
CA TYR A 243 -62.16 -43.74 -23.31
C TYR A 243 -60.68 -44.09 -23.03
N ARG A 244 -60.14 -45.13 -23.67
CA ARG A 244 -58.71 -45.49 -23.58
C ARG A 244 -57.81 -44.37 -24.12
N ARG A 245 -58.19 -43.75 -25.24
CA ARG A 245 -57.48 -42.61 -25.85
C ARG A 245 -57.38 -41.43 -24.89
N GLU A 246 -58.49 -41.00 -24.29
CA GLU A 246 -58.49 -39.90 -23.31
C GLU A 246 -57.74 -40.25 -22.02
N GLN A 247 -57.90 -41.48 -21.51
CA GLN A 247 -57.11 -41.97 -20.38
C GLN A 247 -55.60 -41.99 -20.69
N ALA A 248 -55.20 -42.34 -21.91
CA ALA A 248 -53.80 -42.27 -22.33
C ALA A 248 -53.31 -40.81 -22.50
N PHE A 249 -54.16 -39.92 -23.00
CA PHE A 249 -53.85 -38.49 -23.17
C PHE A 249 -53.65 -37.79 -21.82
N HIS A 250 -54.57 -37.94 -20.86
CA HIS A 250 -54.40 -37.40 -19.50
C HIS A 250 -53.16 -37.94 -18.78
N ARG A 251 -52.81 -39.23 -18.99
CA ARG A 251 -51.58 -39.81 -18.44
C ARG A 251 -50.32 -39.22 -19.05
N ARG A 252 -50.31 -38.93 -20.36
CA ARG A 252 -49.21 -38.22 -21.04
C ARG A 252 -49.04 -36.81 -20.49
N LEU A 253 -50.11 -36.01 -20.47
CA LEU A 253 -50.11 -34.65 -19.89
C LEU A 253 -49.58 -34.63 -18.45
N THR A 254 -49.98 -35.61 -17.63
CA THR A 254 -49.49 -35.72 -16.24
C THR A 254 -48.00 -36.05 -16.19
N ALA A 255 -47.54 -37.02 -17.00
CA ALA A 255 -46.14 -37.41 -17.07
C ALA A 255 -45.24 -36.30 -17.63
N GLU A 256 -45.69 -35.58 -18.66
CA GLU A 256 -45.00 -34.43 -19.26
C GLU A 256 -44.83 -33.29 -18.24
N ARG A 257 -45.89 -32.94 -17.51
CA ARG A 257 -45.83 -31.97 -16.41
C ARG A 257 -44.86 -32.39 -15.30
N ASP A 258 -44.90 -33.66 -14.90
CA ASP A 258 -44.08 -34.17 -13.80
C ASP A 258 -42.60 -34.29 -14.20
N GLU A 259 -42.30 -34.59 -15.47
CA GLU A 259 -40.96 -34.54 -16.04
C GLU A 259 -40.46 -33.09 -16.19
N GLN A 260 -41.31 -32.17 -16.63
CA GLN A 260 -40.98 -30.75 -16.68
C GLN A 260 -40.66 -30.19 -15.28
N ALA A 261 -41.36 -30.63 -14.24
CA ALA A 261 -41.06 -30.31 -12.85
C ALA A 261 -39.71 -30.89 -12.37
N ARG A 262 -39.34 -32.11 -12.80
CA ARG A 262 -37.99 -32.68 -12.55
C ARG A 262 -36.91 -31.85 -13.20
N LEU A 263 -37.04 -31.52 -14.49
CA LEU A 263 -36.06 -30.72 -15.22
C LEU A 263 -35.87 -29.33 -14.60
N VAL A 264 -36.94 -28.69 -14.10
CA VAL A 264 -36.83 -27.44 -13.33
C VAL A 264 -36.03 -27.64 -12.03
N GLN A 265 -36.28 -28.73 -11.29
CA GLN A 265 -35.57 -29.03 -10.05
C GLN A 265 -34.09 -29.40 -10.27
N GLU A 266 -33.77 -30.13 -11.35
CA GLU A 266 -32.40 -30.45 -11.74
C GLU A 266 -31.62 -29.19 -12.15
N ASN A 267 -32.21 -28.32 -12.97
CA ASN A 267 -31.63 -27.03 -13.32
C ASN A 267 -31.42 -26.14 -12.08
N ALA A 268 -32.36 -26.11 -11.14
CA ALA A 268 -32.21 -25.39 -9.88
C ALA A 268 -31.08 -25.95 -8.99
N ASN A 269 -30.85 -27.27 -9.03
CA ASN A 269 -29.74 -27.92 -8.32
C ASN A 269 -28.39 -27.65 -9.01
N ALA A 270 -28.34 -27.70 -10.34
CA ALA A 270 -27.17 -27.35 -11.14
C ALA A 270 -26.74 -25.90 -10.93
N ALA A 271 -27.69 -24.95 -10.94
CA ALA A 271 -27.43 -23.54 -10.66
C ALA A 271 -26.86 -23.32 -9.24
N LYS A 272 -27.38 -24.02 -8.22
CA LYS A 272 -26.82 -23.99 -6.85
C LYS A 272 -25.39 -24.55 -6.79
N ALA A 273 -25.09 -25.61 -7.55
CA ALA A 273 -23.75 -26.18 -7.62
C ALA A 273 -22.76 -25.23 -8.33
N GLN A 274 -23.16 -24.63 -9.46
CA GLN A 274 -22.36 -23.63 -10.18
C GLN A 274 -22.10 -22.38 -9.33
N SER A 275 -23.12 -21.91 -8.58
CA SER A 275 -22.97 -20.78 -7.66
C SER A 275 -21.96 -21.05 -6.55
N LYS A 276 -21.97 -22.25 -5.94
CA LYS A 276 -20.93 -22.66 -4.97
C LYS A 276 -19.54 -22.69 -5.58
N LEU A 277 -19.38 -23.35 -6.73
CA LEU A 277 -18.09 -23.43 -7.44
C LEU A 277 -17.55 -22.04 -7.84
N ALA A 278 -18.43 -21.11 -8.20
CA ALA A 278 -18.08 -19.72 -8.49
C ALA A 278 -17.61 -18.95 -7.23
N ALA A 279 -18.29 -19.15 -6.09
CA ALA A 279 -17.89 -18.56 -4.82
C ALA A 279 -16.54 -19.11 -4.30
N GLU A 280 -16.33 -20.42 -4.44
CA GLU A 280 -15.05 -21.10 -4.12
C GLU A 280 -13.90 -20.54 -4.97
N ARG A 281 -14.11 -20.40 -6.29
CA ARG A 281 -13.13 -19.76 -7.20
C ARG A 281 -12.89 -18.29 -6.89
N GLY A 282 -13.93 -17.55 -6.50
CA GLY A 282 -13.79 -16.15 -6.05
C GLY A 282 -12.87 -16.03 -4.83
N ALA A 283 -13.14 -16.84 -3.80
CA ALA A 283 -12.31 -16.87 -2.59
C ALA A 283 -10.87 -17.37 -2.85
N GLU A 284 -10.66 -18.24 -3.84
CA GLU A 284 -9.31 -18.63 -4.27
C GLU A 284 -8.58 -17.48 -4.97
N LEU A 285 -9.25 -16.75 -5.88
CA LEU A 285 -8.67 -15.57 -6.55
C LEU A 285 -8.32 -14.46 -5.56
N GLU A 286 -9.18 -14.17 -4.59
CA GLU A 286 -8.88 -13.20 -3.50
C GLU A 286 -7.65 -13.62 -2.68
N ARG A 287 -7.55 -14.92 -2.32
CA ARG A 287 -6.37 -15.46 -1.61
C ARG A 287 -5.09 -15.35 -2.44
N LEU A 288 -5.17 -15.58 -3.74
CA LEU A 288 -4.02 -15.45 -4.64
C LEU A 288 -3.60 -13.97 -4.81
N GLN A 289 -4.56 -13.05 -4.96
CA GLN A 289 -4.28 -11.61 -5.00
C GLN A 289 -3.66 -11.10 -3.70
N ALA A 290 -4.19 -11.50 -2.54
CA ALA A 290 -3.61 -11.17 -1.23
C ALA A 290 -2.20 -11.75 -1.04
N ARG A 291 -1.92 -12.93 -1.63
CA ARG A 291 -0.57 -13.53 -1.62
C ARG A 291 0.40 -12.80 -2.55
N LEU A 292 -0.06 -12.32 -3.70
CA LEU A 292 0.76 -11.53 -4.63
C LEU A 292 1.14 -10.18 -4.02
N SER A 293 0.19 -9.41 -3.48
CA SER A 293 0.48 -8.11 -2.85
C SER A 293 1.37 -8.25 -1.60
N ALA A 294 1.21 -9.34 -0.83
CA ALA A 294 2.14 -9.66 0.26
C ALA A 294 3.56 -9.99 -0.24
N LEU A 295 3.71 -10.62 -1.41
CA LEU A 295 5.01 -10.93 -2.01
C LEU A 295 5.67 -9.67 -2.61
N GLU A 296 4.89 -8.76 -3.19
CA GLU A 296 5.34 -7.44 -3.66
C GLU A 296 5.81 -6.56 -2.48
N ALA A 297 5.08 -6.58 -1.36
CA ALA A 297 5.49 -5.94 -0.11
C ALA A 297 6.80 -6.53 0.45
N GLN A 298 6.98 -7.87 0.38
CA GLN A 298 8.25 -8.51 0.74
C GLN A 298 9.39 -8.10 -0.21
N HIS A 299 9.15 -8.04 -1.52
CA HIS A 299 10.16 -7.63 -2.50
C HIS A 299 10.63 -6.18 -2.28
N THR A 300 9.71 -5.25 -2.03
CA THR A 300 10.04 -3.84 -1.75
C THR A 300 10.73 -3.66 -0.39
N ALA A 301 10.37 -4.45 0.64
CA ALA A 301 11.09 -4.51 1.90
C ALA A 301 12.53 -5.06 1.74
N LEU A 302 12.72 -6.10 0.93
CA LEU A 302 14.05 -6.65 0.63
C LEU A 302 14.90 -5.69 -0.22
N GLU A 303 14.31 -4.97 -1.17
CA GLU A 303 15.01 -3.94 -1.94
C GLU A 303 15.46 -2.76 -1.07
N THR A 304 14.61 -2.28 -0.15
CA THR A 304 14.98 -1.19 0.76
C THR A 304 16.04 -1.61 1.76
N SER A 305 15.94 -2.83 2.31
CA SER A 305 17.00 -3.43 3.14
C SER A 305 18.32 -3.59 2.36
N ARG A 306 18.28 -4.06 1.10
CA ARG A 306 19.46 -4.13 0.23
C ARG A 306 20.10 -2.76 -0.02
N LYS A 307 19.29 -1.72 -0.28
CA LYS A 307 19.77 -0.34 -0.48
C LYS A 307 20.42 0.22 0.80
N GLN A 308 19.87 -0.09 1.98
CA GLN A 308 20.47 0.26 3.28
C GLN A 308 21.81 -0.47 3.51
N LEU A 309 21.89 -1.77 3.22
CA LEU A 309 23.12 -2.55 3.32
C LEU A 309 24.21 -2.08 2.33
N GLU A 310 23.82 -1.65 1.13
CA GLU A 310 24.77 -1.08 0.17
C GLU A 310 25.30 0.29 0.63
N ALA A 311 24.44 1.12 1.24
CA ALA A 311 24.84 2.39 1.83
C ALA A 311 25.79 2.19 3.04
N SER A 312 25.46 1.29 3.97
CA SER A 312 26.31 1.00 5.13
C SER A 312 27.64 0.37 4.72
N ARG A 313 27.67 -0.48 3.69
CA ARG A 313 28.91 -1.00 3.10
C ARG A 313 29.78 0.12 2.52
N LYS A 314 29.21 1.07 1.78
CA LYS A 314 29.97 2.22 1.23
C LYS A 314 30.51 3.11 2.34
N GLN A 315 29.71 3.37 3.39
CA GLN A 315 30.17 4.10 4.58
C GLN A 315 31.34 3.37 5.28
N LEU A 316 31.21 2.06 5.48
CA LEU A 316 32.26 1.23 6.09
C LEU A 316 33.55 1.27 5.24
N GLU A 317 33.44 1.16 3.91
CA GLU A 317 34.57 1.26 2.98
C GLU A 317 35.25 2.64 3.03
N THR A 318 34.49 3.74 3.14
CA THR A 318 35.07 5.07 3.35
C THR A 318 35.77 5.18 4.70
N SER A 319 35.17 4.65 5.79
CA SER A 319 35.81 4.66 7.11
C SER A 319 37.06 3.79 7.17
N HIS A 320 37.13 2.68 6.44
CA HIS A 320 38.33 1.87 6.31
C HIS A 320 39.44 2.67 5.64
N LYS A 321 39.16 3.31 4.50
CA LYS A 321 40.13 4.13 3.76
C LYS A 321 40.64 5.32 4.59
N THR A 322 39.79 5.95 5.38
CA THR A 322 40.21 7.00 6.33
C THR A 322 41.05 6.42 7.46
N LEU A 323 40.65 5.30 8.07
CA LEU A 323 41.41 4.66 9.16
C LEU A 323 42.79 4.19 8.70
N GLU A 324 42.85 3.58 7.51
CA GLU A 324 44.05 3.10 6.83
C GLU A 324 45.02 4.23 6.49
N ALA A 325 44.50 5.38 6.03
CA ALA A 325 45.29 6.61 5.90
C ALA A 325 45.83 7.08 7.25
N THR A 326 44.97 7.28 8.26
CA THR A 326 45.43 7.74 9.59
C THR A 326 46.39 6.77 10.26
N HIS A 327 46.27 5.46 10.01
CA HIS A 327 47.22 4.45 10.48
C HIS A 327 48.57 4.59 9.79
N LYS A 328 48.58 4.81 8.47
CA LYS A 328 49.81 5.07 7.71
C LYS A 328 50.49 6.36 8.19
N ASP A 329 49.72 7.43 8.36
CA ASP A 329 50.22 8.71 8.89
C ASP A 329 50.80 8.52 10.31
N THR A 330 50.10 7.77 11.18
CA THR A 330 50.56 7.42 12.53
C THR A 330 51.84 6.57 12.51
N VAL A 331 52.01 5.67 11.54
CA VAL A 331 53.25 4.89 11.38
C VAL A 331 54.40 5.80 10.95
N GLU A 332 54.18 6.71 9.99
CA GLU A 332 55.19 7.67 9.55
C GLU A 332 55.57 8.66 10.68
N GLU A 333 54.63 9.08 11.51
CA GLU A 333 54.90 9.84 12.74
C GLU A 333 55.72 9.03 13.76
N ASN A 334 55.42 7.73 13.95
CA ASN A 334 56.20 6.88 14.86
C ASN A 334 57.63 6.62 14.34
N GLU A 335 57.80 6.40 13.03
CA GLU A 335 59.13 6.29 12.41
C GLU A 335 59.94 7.58 12.56
N LEU A 336 59.31 8.75 12.36
CA LEU A 336 59.94 10.05 12.58
C LEU A 336 60.31 10.27 14.07
N LEU A 337 59.44 9.90 15.00
CA LEU A 337 59.71 10.00 16.44
C LEU A 337 60.83 9.05 16.90
N LEU A 338 60.94 7.85 16.30
CA LEU A 338 62.05 6.93 16.54
C LEU A 338 63.37 7.49 16.01
N LEU A 339 63.38 8.10 14.82
CA LEU A 339 64.56 8.80 14.28
C LEU A 339 64.99 9.99 15.16
N GLN A 340 64.04 10.80 15.63
CA GLN A 340 64.30 11.90 16.57
C GLN A 340 64.83 11.38 17.91
N LEU A 341 64.28 10.29 18.43
CA LEU A 341 64.74 9.65 19.67
C LEU A 341 66.17 9.13 19.53
N HIS A 342 66.52 8.53 18.39
CA HIS A 342 67.89 8.09 18.10
C HIS A 342 68.86 9.28 17.97
N GLN A 343 68.49 10.36 17.29
CA GLN A 343 69.32 11.57 17.26
C GLN A 343 69.56 12.14 18.67
N VAL A 344 68.52 12.21 19.52
CA VAL A 344 68.67 12.68 20.91
C VAL A 344 69.51 11.71 21.74
N GLN A 345 69.46 10.40 21.49
CA GLN A 345 70.37 9.43 22.10
C GLN A 345 71.82 9.68 21.68
N GLU A 346 72.11 9.84 20.39
CA GLU A 346 73.46 10.15 19.87
C GLU A 346 74.00 11.49 20.42
N GLU A 347 73.16 12.52 20.50
CA GLU A 347 73.53 13.82 21.09
C GLU A 347 73.83 13.71 22.59
N LEU A 348 73.03 12.94 23.35
CA LEU A 348 73.26 12.68 24.78
C LEU A 348 74.49 11.81 25.03
N GLU A 349 74.73 10.78 24.22
CA GLU A 349 75.95 9.97 24.28
C GLU A 349 77.19 10.79 23.94
N SER A 350 77.12 11.65 22.91
CA SER A 350 78.18 12.59 22.56
C SER A 350 78.47 13.58 23.69
N GLN A 351 77.45 14.19 24.30
CA GLN A 351 77.60 15.08 25.46
C GLN A 351 78.15 14.33 26.68
N PHE A 352 77.73 13.08 26.92
CA PHE A 352 78.24 12.25 28.00
C PHE A 352 79.71 11.86 27.80
N LEU A 353 80.10 11.49 26.57
CA LEU A 353 81.49 11.20 26.21
C LEU A 353 82.38 12.45 26.32
N GLN A 354 81.91 13.61 25.85
CA GLN A 354 82.60 14.88 26.03
C GLN A 354 82.74 15.26 27.51
N GLY A 355 81.67 15.15 28.30
CA GLY A 355 81.68 15.41 29.73
C GLY A 355 82.60 14.45 30.50
N LYS A 356 82.65 13.17 30.09
CA LYS A 356 83.61 12.19 30.61
C LYS A 356 85.05 12.56 30.27
N GLN A 357 85.34 12.91 29.02
CA GLN A 357 86.68 13.36 28.60
C GLN A 357 87.11 14.63 29.35
N GLN A 358 86.21 15.60 29.53
CA GLN A 358 86.45 16.80 30.35
C GLN A 358 86.70 16.45 31.82
N LEU A 359 86.01 15.47 32.38
CA LEU A 359 86.22 15.02 33.76
C LEU A 359 87.55 14.27 33.90
N GLU A 360 87.96 13.49 32.90
CA GLU A 360 89.27 12.86 32.82
C GLU A 360 90.39 13.91 32.70
N THR A 361 90.30 14.91 31.81
CA THR A 361 91.29 15.99 31.71
C THR A 361 91.34 16.85 32.98
N LEU A 362 90.20 17.27 33.54
CA LEU A 362 90.16 17.99 34.81
C LEU A 362 90.69 17.17 35.99
N SER A 363 90.61 15.83 35.95
CA SER A 363 91.24 14.97 36.94
C SER A 363 92.76 14.90 36.78
N ALA A 364 93.25 14.88 35.53
CA ALA A 364 94.67 14.94 35.21
C ALA A 364 95.29 16.31 35.57
N GLU A 365 94.59 17.41 35.28
CA GLU A 365 94.97 18.76 35.69
C GLU A 365 94.97 18.92 37.21
N LYS A 366 93.97 18.39 37.92
CA LYS A 366 93.97 18.36 39.39
C LYS A 366 95.14 17.52 39.94
N ALA A 367 95.51 16.43 39.29
CA ALA A 367 96.67 15.62 39.67
C ALA A 367 98.01 16.32 39.37
N ALA A 368 98.09 17.11 38.30
CA ALA A 368 99.23 17.98 37.99
C ALA A 368 99.35 19.11 39.02
N LEU A 369 98.27 19.87 39.25
CA LEU A 369 98.20 20.93 40.27
C LEU A 369 98.47 20.41 41.70
N ALA A 370 98.12 19.15 42.00
CA ALA A 370 98.51 18.51 43.26
C ALA A 370 100.03 18.30 43.35
N LYS A 371 100.67 17.77 42.30
CA LYS A 371 102.13 17.61 42.22
C LYS A 371 102.87 18.94 42.27
N ASP A 372 102.37 19.97 41.59
CA ASP A 372 102.94 21.32 41.59
C ASP A 372 102.78 21.98 42.97
N LYS A 373 101.64 21.78 43.64
CA LYS A 373 101.42 22.22 45.02
C LYS A 373 102.35 21.51 46.01
N GLU A 374 102.65 20.22 45.80
CA GLU A 374 103.65 19.51 46.59
C GLU A 374 105.09 19.95 46.27
N ALA A 375 105.40 20.29 45.03
CA ALA A 375 106.69 20.87 44.65
C ALA A 375 106.87 22.23 45.35
N LEU A 376 105.88 23.13 45.23
CA LEU A 376 105.88 24.44 45.88
C LEU A 376 105.94 24.37 47.42
N THR A 377 105.36 23.34 48.07
CA THR A 377 105.54 23.18 49.53
C THR A 377 106.91 22.62 49.89
N ARG A 378 107.50 21.73 49.08
CA ARG A 378 108.90 21.29 49.24
C ARG A 378 109.88 22.45 49.04
N ASP A 379 109.72 23.25 48.00
CA ASP A 379 110.55 24.43 47.71
C ASP A 379 110.39 25.52 48.78
N LYS A 380 109.17 25.73 49.28
CA LYS A 380 108.95 26.61 50.44
C LYS A 380 109.67 26.10 51.69
N ALA A 381 109.69 24.80 51.93
CA ALA A 381 110.39 24.22 53.07
C ALA A 381 111.92 24.38 52.96
N THR A 382 112.50 24.12 51.78
CA THR A 382 113.95 24.28 51.55
C THR A 382 114.38 25.75 51.62
N LEU A 383 113.60 26.68 51.07
CA LEU A 383 113.83 28.13 51.21
C LEU A 383 113.72 28.62 52.66
N THR A 384 112.86 27.99 53.47
CA THR A 384 112.76 28.31 54.91
C THR A 384 114.00 27.82 55.66
N ALA A 385 114.41 26.57 55.46
CA ALA A 385 115.64 26.04 56.07
C ALA A 385 116.90 26.84 55.66
N ALA A 386 117.00 27.25 54.39
CA ALA A 386 118.11 28.08 53.91
C ALA A 386 118.13 29.48 54.55
N ARG A 387 116.95 30.06 54.85
CA ARG A 387 116.82 31.33 55.56
C ARG A 387 117.25 31.23 57.03
N ASP A 388 116.90 30.14 57.69
CA ASP A 388 117.25 29.93 59.10
C ASP A 388 118.76 29.70 59.27
N GLU A 389 119.38 28.92 58.37
CA GLU A 389 120.85 28.71 58.39
C GLU A 389 121.61 30.00 58.02
N GLN A 390 121.12 30.82 57.07
CA GLN A 390 121.64 32.17 56.82
C GLN A 390 121.58 33.07 58.07
N SER A 391 120.47 33.02 58.80
CA SER A 391 120.26 33.83 60.02
C SER A 391 121.23 33.43 61.13
N LYS A 392 121.55 32.15 61.23
CA LYS A 392 122.49 31.55 62.18
C LYS A 392 123.95 31.91 61.86
N LEU A 393 124.36 31.76 60.61
CA LEU A 393 125.69 32.18 60.13
C LEU A 393 125.92 33.70 60.28
N ALA A 394 124.88 34.51 60.14
CA ALA A 394 124.94 35.95 60.40
C ALA A 394 125.17 36.27 61.89
N ALA A 395 124.54 35.52 62.80
CA ALA A 395 124.75 35.67 64.24
C ALA A 395 126.17 35.28 64.66
N GLU A 396 126.71 34.18 64.12
CA GLU A 396 128.08 33.71 64.39
C GLU A 396 129.14 34.75 63.98
N ARG A 397 129.03 35.30 62.75
CA ARG A 397 129.91 36.40 62.30
C ARG A 397 129.79 37.67 63.15
N GLY A 398 128.61 37.95 63.71
CA GLY A 398 128.39 39.05 64.65
C GLY A 398 129.12 38.89 65.98
N VAL A 399 129.37 37.66 66.43
CA VAL A 399 130.21 37.37 67.61
C VAL A 399 131.70 37.46 67.26
N GLU A 400 132.08 36.91 66.11
CA GLU A 400 133.48 36.85 65.68
C GLU A 400 134.10 38.23 65.40
N LEU A 401 133.32 39.15 64.80
CA LEU A 401 133.75 40.54 64.59
C LEU A 401 134.07 41.27 65.91
N LYS A 402 133.22 41.14 66.94
CA LYS A 402 133.48 41.75 68.26
C LYS A 402 134.80 41.25 68.86
N ARG A 403 135.03 39.94 68.79
CA ARG A 403 136.21 39.27 69.34
C ARG A 403 137.51 39.68 68.63
N LEU A 404 137.44 40.04 67.34
CA LEU A 404 138.57 40.62 66.60
C LEU A 404 138.80 42.09 66.97
N GLN A 405 137.73 42.85 67.18
CA GLN A 405 137.78 44.27 67.52
C GLN A 405 138.37 44.52 68.92
N GLU A 406 138.07 43.67 69.89
CA GLU A 406 138.71 43.63 71.23
C GLU A 406 140.21 43.26 71.16
N ARG A 407 140.60 42.47 70.15
CA ARG A 407 141.98 41.97 69.98
C ARG A 407 142.90 43.00 69.32
N LEU A 408 142.34 43.89 68.50
CA LEU A 408 143.06 45.03 67.90
C LEU A 408 143.46 46.07 68.94
N SER A 409 142.51 46.55 69.75
CA SER A 409 142.79 47.55 70.79
C SER A 409 143.77 47.04 71.87
N ALA A 410 143.75 45.74 72.16
CA ALA A 410 144.75 45.09 73.01
C ALA A 410 146.18 45.11 72.40
N LEU A 411 146.32 45.00 71.08
CA LEU A 411 147.62 45.13 70.39
C LEU A 411 148.11 46.57 70.34
N GLU A 412 147.22 47.55 70.11
CA GLU A 412 147.55 48.97 70.09
C GLU A 412 148.09 49.45 71.46
N ALA A 413 147.50 48.93 72.55
CA ALA A 413 148.01 49.13 73.90
C ALA A 413 149.41 48.51 74.14
N GLN A 414 149.73 47.38 73.49
CA GLN A 414 151.08 46.79 73.56
C GLN A 414 152.11 47.58 72.73
N HIS A 415 151.73 48.09 71.55
CA HIS A 415 152.64 48.84 70.69
C HIS A 415 153.08 50.16 71.35
N THR A 416 152.15 50.88 71.98
CA THR A 416 152.43 52.12 72.71
C THR A 416 153.28 51.89 73.97
N ALA A 417 153.13 50.76 74.65
CA ALA A 417 154.03 50.34 75.74
C ALA A 417 155.46 50.00 75.24
N LEU A 418 155.59 49.38 74.08
CA LEU A 418 156.89 49.08 73.47
C LEU A 418 157.61 50.34 72.96
N GLU A 419 156.89 51.31 72.40
CA GLU A 419 157.48 52.57 71.95
C GLU A 419 157.98 53.45 73.12
N THR A 420 157.28 53.46 74.24
CA THR A 420 157.72 54.17 75.45
C THR A 420 158.94 53.51 76.09
N SER A 421 158.96 52.17 76.17
CA SER A 421 160.15 51.38 76.54
C SER A 421 161.37 51.68 75.63
N ARG A 422 161.16 51.68 74.31
CA ARG A 422 162.22 51.98 73.33
C ARG A 422 162.80 53.40 73.52
N ARG A 423 161.96 54.41 73.75
CA ARG A 423 162.43 55.79 74.00
C ARG A 423 163.27 55.91 75.28
N GLN A 424 162.95 55.13 76.32
CA GLN A 424 163.78 55.06 77.53
C GLN A 424 165.14 54.43 77.24
N LEU A 425 165.20 53.32 76.49
CA LEU A 425 166.46 52.68 76.08
C LEU A 425 167.33 53.60 75.18
N GLU A 426 166.72 54.34 74.25
CA GLU A 426 167.44 55.32 73.42
C GLU A 426 167.98 56.51 74.24
N ALA A 427 167.31 56.91 75.33
CA ALA A 427 167.82 57.90 76.27
C ALA A 427 168.97 57.36 77.13
N SER A 428 168.84 56.15 77.68
CA SER A 428 169.92 55.47 78.42
C SER A 428 171.17 55.27 77.55
N ARG A 429 170.98 54.92 76.27
CA ARG A 429 172.07 54.82 75.29
C ARG A 429 172.80 56.15 75.13
N LYS A 430 172.11 57.29 75.05
CA LYS A 430 172.76 58.61 74.93
C LYS A 430 173.57 59.00 76.18
N GLN A 431 173.16 58.57 77.38
CA GLN A 431 173.97 58.72 78.60
C GLN A 431 175.21 57.83 78.57
N LEU A 432 175.12 56.61 78.02
CA LEU A 432 176.27 55.72 77.81
C LEU A 432 177.23 56.25 76.72
N GLU A 433 176.73 56.75 75.59
CA GLU A 433 177.54 57.31 74.49
C GLU A 433 178.28 58.60 74.90
N THR A 434 177.71 59.39 75.81
CA THR A 434 178.38 60.59 76.36
C THR A 434 179.35 60.26 77.48
N SER A 435 179.03 59.30 78.36
CA SER A 435 179.99 58.81 79.37
C SER A 435 181.17 58.05 78.75
N HIS A 436 180.98 57.37 77.61
CA HIS A 436 182.07 56.82 76.80
C HIS A 436 183.01 57.91 76.27
N LYS A 437 182.48 59.05 75.80
CA LYS A 437 183.32 60.19 75.38
C LYS A 437 184.06 60.88 76.53
N THR A 438 183.57 60.77 77.76
CA THR A 438 184.34 61.15 78.97
C THR A 438 185.17 60.01 79.57
N LEU A 439 185.32 58.88 78.86
CA LEU A 439 186.24 57.77 79.17
C LEU A 439 187.28 57.53 78.05
N GLU A 440 186.97 57.90 76.81
CA GLU A 440 187.96 58.23 75.75
C GLU A 440 188.66 59.58 76.00
N ALA A 441 188.29 60.25 77.09
CA ALA A 441 189.18 61.13 77.81
C ALA A 441 190.54 60.44 78.13
N THR A 442 191.53 61.24 78.51
CA THR A 442 192.65 60.79 79.37
C THR A 442 193.57 59.66 78.89
N HIS A 443 193.42 59.12 77.68
CA HIS A 443 194.27 58.02 77.17
C HIS A 443 195.36 58.46 76.16
N LYS A 444 195.56 59.77 75.93
CA LYS A 444 196.60 60.27 75.01
C LYS A 444 197.63 61.23 75.60
N ASP A 445 197.27 62.00 76.62
CA ASP A 445 198.19 62.92 77.31
C ASP A 445 198.44 62.48 78.76
N THR A 446 199.31 61.47 78.98
CA THR A 446 200.22 61.29 80.15
C THR A 446 200.83 59.87 80.24
N VAL A 447 201.85 59.57 79.42
CA VAL A 447 203.08 58.91 79.91
C VAL A 447 204.26 59.47 79.12
N GLU A 448 205.00 60.39 79.72
CA GLU A 448 206.36 60.67 79.29
C GLU A 448 207.32 59.70 79.98
N GLU A 449 208.03 58.94 79.12
CA GLU A 449 209.47 58.67 79.23
C GLU A 449 210.02 58.03 80.52
N THR A 450 210.28 56.71 80.52
CA THR A 450 211.43 56.10 81.25
C THR A 450 211.79 54.68 80.78
N SER A 451 212.97 54.16 81.12
CA SER A 451 214.20 54.23 80.31
C SER A 451 215.31 53.35 80.90
N CYS A 452 215.64 52.27 80.19
CA CYS A 452 217.03 52.03 79.79
C CYS A 452 216.98 51.12 78.54
N CYS A 453 216.90 51.64 77.31
CA CYS A 453 216.93 53.05 76.87
C CYS A 453 215.52 53.45 76.34
N TYR A 454 215.02 54.70 76.45
CA TYR A 454 215.68 56.03 76.44
C TYR A 454 214.81 57.08 77.22
N TYR A 455 215.40 57.93 78.12
CA TYR A 455 214.87 59.12 78.91
C TYR A 455 213.51 58.95 79.71
N SER A 456 213.04 59.59 80.83
CA SER A 456 213.33 60.75 81.75
C SER A 456 212.72 60.66 83.21
N SER A 457 211.39 60.46 83.43
CA SER A 457 210.64 60.04 84.67
C SER A 457 209.93 60.99 85.72
N ILE A 458 208.93 60.40 86.44
CA ILE A 458 208.59 60.47 87.92
C ILE A 458 207.49 61.41 88.55
N LYS A 459 206.60 60.81 89.42
CA LYS A 459 205.74 61.38 90.56
C LYS A 459 204.59 62.38 90.21
N SER A 460 203.55 62.72 91.02
CA SER A 460 203.34 62.71 92.50
C SER A 460 201.87 63.03 92.95
N ARG A 461 201.37 62.49 94.09
CA ARG A 461 200.46 63.13 95.12
C ARG A 461 199.06 63.69 94.67
N ARG A 462 198.09 64.17 95.48
CA ARG A 462 197.66 64.10 96.92
C ARG A 462 196.22 64.68 97.00
N ASN A 463 195.42 64.30 98.01
CA ASN A 463 194.26 65.05 98.58
C ASN A 463 193.10 65.46 97.63
N TRP A 464 191.84 65.57 98.04
CA TRP A 464 191.06 65.04 99.18
C TRP A 464 189.81 64.41 98.54
N ASN A 465 189.44 63.16 98.85
CA ASN A 465 188.07 62.72 98.57
C ASN A 465 187.62 61.49 99.37
N HIS A 466 186.84 61.76 100.42
CA HIS A 466 185.92 60.87 101.13
C HIS A 466 184.93 61.83 101.87
N SER A 467 183.69 61.46 102.16
CA SER A 467 183.13 60.11 102.21
C SER A 467 181.60 60.10 102.07
N PHE A 468 181.06 58.93 101.74
CA PHE A 468 179.81 58.34 102.27
C PHE A 468 178.50 59.15 102.18
N CYS A 469 177.45 58.61 101.55
CA CYS A 469 176.59 57.54 102.09
C CYS A 469 175.91 57.89 103.44
N LYS A 470 174.59 58.09 103.38
CA LYS A 470 173.59 57.43 104.24
C LYS A 470 172.36 57.16 103.36
N ALA A 471 171.71 56.00 103.31
CA ALA A 471 171.42 54.95 104.29
C ALA A 471 170.23 55.27 105.22
N SER A 472 169.06 54.80 104.79
CA SER A 472 167.91 54.30 105.58
C SER A 472 167.15 53.39 104.61
N SER A 473 166.95 52.07 104.78
CA SER A 473 166.36 51.32 105.90
C SER A 473 164.93 51.81 106.23
N ASN A 474 163.93 50.96 106.48
CA ASN A 474 163.87 49.49 106.62
C ASN A 474 162.54 49.00 105.95
N SER A 475 162.25 47.72 105.68
CA SER A 475 162.64 46.49 106.40
C SER A 475 162.58 45.24 105.49
N LYS A 476 163.09 44.11 106.03
CA LYS A 476 163.22 42.77 105.43
C LYS A 476 164.38 42.69 104.41
N ARG A 477 165.40 41.88 104.64
CA ARG A 477 165.63 40.92 105.74
C ARG A 477 167.11 40.80 106.07
#